data_AF-A0A8S3EYT6-F1
#
_entry.id   AF-A0A8S3EYT6-F1
#
_cell.length_a   1.000
_cell.length_b   1.000
_cell.length_c   1.000
_cell.angle_alpha   90.00
_cell.angle_beta   90.00
_cell.angle_gamma   90.00
#
_symmetry.space_group_name_H-M   'P 1'
#
loop_
_entity.id
_entity.type
_entity.pdbx_description
1 polymer ?
#
loop_
_entity_poly.entity_id
_entity_poly.type
_entity_poly.pdbx_seq_one_letter_code
_entity_poly.pdbx_strand_id
1 'polypeptide(L)'
;MGPSRRASASAITTINENDEQEPFSGPVMPTFSTPPRAGRKSSIAAIFDDRRRDEAALRLARPNLRHLWAKYDVPYIIGEDVADPNHTLCELVLILCSWCLVVLFFPFSIAIILKIVQEYERAVIFRLGRLTTSSARGPGMCFTLPCVDTLHLIDMRTVSFDVPPQEVLTRDSVTVAVDAVVYYRVFNPTVSVANVEHAQESTRLLAQTSLRNVLGTRLLSELLSDRGSVSNAMRECLDEATDSWGIKVERVEIKDVRLPKMLQRIMAAEAEAA
;
A
#
# COMPACT_ATOMS: atom_id res chain seq x y z
N MET A 1 15.72 -65.61 30.32
CA MET A 1 16.24 -66.49 29.24
C MET A 1 16.14 -65.72 27.93
N GLY A 2 17.28 -65.32 27.36
CA GLY A 2 17.39 -65.11 25.89
C GLY A 2 17.32 -66.46 25.16
N PRO A 3 17.58 -66.56 23.83
CA PRO A 3 18.56 -65.81 23.02
C PRO A 3 17.90 -65.15 21.77
N SER A 4 18.47 -64.14 21.07
CA SER A 4 19.78 -63.96 20.41
C SER A 4 19.83 -64.41 18.94
N ARG A 5 20.47 -63.54 18.12
CA ARG A 5 21.19 -63.77 16.82
C ARG A 5 20.33 -63.78 15.55
N ARG A 6 20.71 -63.19 14.41
CA ARG A 6 21.99 -62.73 13.79
C ARG A 6 21.59 -61.74 12.67
N ALA A 7 22.24 -60.59 12.40
CA ALA A 7 23.61 -60.33 11.91
C ALA A 7 23.94 -60.97 10.54
N SER A 8 24.15 -60.12 9.51
CA SER A 8 25.02 -60.24 8.31
C SER A 8 24.86 -58.92 7.52
N ALA A 9 25.79 -57.96 7.41
CA ALA A 9 27.21 -57.92 7.05
C ALA A 9 27.50 -58.03 5.53
N SER A 10 28.10 -56.94 5.01
CA SER A 10 29.08 -56.80 3.93
C SER A 10 28.71 -57.09 2.47
N ALA A 11 28.97 -56.09 1.62
CA ALA A 11 29.92 -56.24 0.52
C ALA A 11 30.48 -54.87 0.06
N ILE A 12 31.77 -54.71 0.26
CA ILE A 12 32.67 -53.75 -0.38
C ILE A 12 32.90 -54.23 -1.82
N THR A 13 32.94 -53.33 -2.81
CA THR A 13 33.74 -53.54 -4.03
C THR A 13 34.12 -52.18 -4.63
N THR A 14 35.44 -51.95 -4.63
CA THR A 14 36.16 -50.86 -5.28
C THR A 14 36.73 -51.40 -6.59
N ILE A 15 36.48 -50.72 -7.73
CA ILE A 15 37.22 -50.84 -9.00
C ILE A 15 37.00 -49.49 -9.69
N ASN A 16 37.89 -48.51 -9.63
CA ASN A 16 39.19 -48.30 -10.29
C ASN A 16 39.12 -47.84 -11.78
N GLU A 17 39.72 -46.66 -11.97
CA GLU A 17 40.41 -46.07 -13.14
C GLU A 17 39.74 -45.84 -14.51
N ASN A 18 39.73 -44.54 -14.86
CA ASN A 18 40.12 -43.89 -16.12
C ASN A 18 39.41 -44.28 -17.43
N ASP A 19 38.65 -43.33 -17.99
CA ASP A 19 38.85 -42.92 -19.39
C ASP A 19 38.37 -41.48 -19.66
N GLU A 20 39.30 -40.73 -20.23
CA GLU A 20 39.21 -39.67 -21.25
C GLU A 20 38.50 -38.32 -21.02
N GLN A 21 39.30 -37.29 -21.37
CA GLN A 21 39.06 -35.85 -21.39
C GLN A 21 38.18 -35.41 -22.56
N GLU A 22 37.29 -34.44 -22.31
CA GLU A 22 36.95 -33.35 -23.24
C GLU A 22 36.62 -32.10 -22.40
N PRO A 23 37.24 -30.93 -22.64
CA PRO A 23 37.09 -29.76 -21.79
C PRO A 23 35.82 -28.97 -22.11
N PHE A 24 34.89 -28.89 -21.15
CA PHE A 24 33.74 -27.99 -21.23
C PHE A 24 34.18 -26.52 -21.11
N SER A 25 33.92 -25.78 -22.18
CA SER A 25 34.09 -24.34 -22.32
C SER A 25 33.24 -23.56 -21.30
N GLY A 26 33.92 -22.92 -20.35
CA GLY A 26 33.32 -21.91 -19.48
C GLY A 26 33.05 -20.59 -20.23
N PRO A 27 32.09 -19.77 -19.78
CA PRO A 27 31.77 -18.49 -20.41
C PRO A 27 32.96 -17.52 -20.29
N VAL A 28 33.35 -16.96 -21.42
CA VAL A 28 34.44 -15.99 -21.58
C VAL A 28 34.10 -14.71 -20.80
N MET A 29 34.91 -14.38 -19.80
CA MET A 29 34.91 -13.06 -19.16
C MET A 29 35.28 -11.99 -20.19
N PRO A 30 34.55 -10.87 -20.29
CA PRO A 30 34.95 -9.78 -21.18
C PRO A 30 36.26 -9.17 -20.68
N THR A 31 37.25 -9.16 -21.56
CA THR A 31 38.55 -8.50 -21.40
C THR A 31 38.34 -7.02 -21.06
N PHE A 32 38.75 -6.62 -19.86
CA PHE A 32 38.88 -5.21 -19.49
C PHE A 32 40.01 -4.60 -20.34
N SER A 33 39.65 -3.94 -21.44
CA SER A 33 40.57 -3.05 -22.13
C SER A 33 40.81 -1.83 -21.24
N THR A 34 42.06 -1.61 -20.85
CA THR A 34 42.46 -0.35 -20.21
C THR A 34 42.29 0.78 -21.22
N PRO A 35 41.65 1.90 -20.86
CA PRO A 35 41.54 3.02 -21.78
C PRO A 35 42.93 3.64 -22.00
N PRO A 36 43.21 4.17 -23.20
CA PRO A 36 44.47 4.87 -23.45
C PRO A 36 44.56 6.09 -22.55
N ARG A 37 45.78 6.39 -22.09
CA ARG A 37 46.12 7.53 -21.23
C ARG A 37 45.81 8.84 -21.98
N ALA A 38 44.57 9.31 -21.86
CA ALA A 38 44.12 10.56 -22.46
C ALA A 38 44.67 11.74 -21.66
N GLY A 39 45.26 12.69 -22.38
CA GLY A 39 45.84 13.91 -21.85
C GLY A 39 44.90 14.68 -20.93
N ARG A 40 45.51 15.37 -19.97
CA ARG A 40 44.93 16.23 -18.93
C ARG A 40 43.91 17.23 -19.53
N LYS A 41 42.66 16.80 -19.70
CA LYS A 41 41.52 17.70 -19.95
C LYS A 41 41.12 18.34 -18.63
N SER A 42 40.90 19.65 -18.66
CA SER A 42 40.56 20.50 -17.51
C SER A 42 39.41 19.92 -16.69
N SER A 43 39.61 19.82 -15.37
CA SER A 43 38.79 19.08 -14.40
C SER A 43 37.30 19.45 -14.39
N ILE A 44 36.91 20.62 -14.91
CA ILE A 44 35.51 21.07 -14.95
C ILE A 44 34.71 20.39 -16.07
N ALA A 45 35.31 20.17 -17.24
CA ALA A 45 34.61 19.54 -18.37
C ALA A 45 34.33 18.05 -18.11
N ALA A 46 35.22 17.37 -17.38
CA ALA A 46 35.04 15.98 -16.97
C ALA A 46 33.89 15.85 -15.94
N ILE A 47 33.82 16.74 -14.95
CA ILE A 47 32.74 16.74 -13.94
C ILE A 47 31.37 17.03 -14.58
N PHE A 48 31.32 17.93 -15.57
CA PHE A 48 30.06 18.27 -16.23
C PHE A 48 29.57 17.17 -17.17
N ASP A 49 30.48 16.44 -17.82
CA ASP A 49 30.14 15.29 -18.66
C ASP A 49 29.71 14.08 -17.82
N ASP A 50 30.33 13.86 -16.65
CA ASP A 50 29.96 12.82 -15.69
C ASP A 50 28.55 13.05 -15.12
N ARG A 51 28.27 14.28 -14.66
CA ARG A 51 26.93 14.68 -14.18
C ARG A 51 25.84 14.49 -15.26
N ARG A 52 26.17 14.70 -16.53
CA ARG A 52 25.23 14.50 -17.66
C ARG A 52 24.94 13.02 -17.92
N ARG A 53 25.95 12.16 -17.77
CA ARG A 53 25.78 10.70 -17.90
C ARG A 53 24.95 10.14 -16.75
N ASP A 54 25.16 10.64 -15.53
CA ASP A 54 24.37 10.25 -14.37
C ASP A 54 22.90 10.68 -14.51
N GLU A 55 22.62 11.90 -14.97
CA GLU A 55 21.25 12.35 -15.26
C GLU A 55 20.58 11.54 -16.39
N ALA A 56 21.35 11.14 -17.42
CA ALA A 56 20.85 10.30 -18.50
C ALA A 56 20.57 8.85 -18.03
N ALA A 57 21.44 8.30 -17.17
CA ALA A 57 21.25 6.99 -16.56
C ALA A 57 20.04 6.97 -15.61
N LEU A 58 19.83 8.04 -14.82
CA LEU A 58 18.65 8.21 -13.95
C LEU A 58 17.34 8.33 -14.73
N ARG A 59 17.38 8.88 -15.96
CA ARG A 59 16.20 8.95 -16.85
C ARG A 59 15.82 7.60 -17.47
N LEU A 60 16.81 6.76 -17.77
CA LEU A 60 16.60 5.42 -18.34
C LEU A 60 16.25 4.37 -17.27
N ALA A 61 16.67 4.58 -16.03
CA ALA A 61 16.39 3.72 -14.89
C ALA A 61 15.07 4.07 -14.17
N ARG A 62 14.01 4.45 -14.90
CA ARG A 62 12.66 4.39 -14.36
C ARG A 62 12.09 3.00 -14.67
N PRO A 63 12.30 1.99 -13.81
CA PRO A 63 11.59 0.73 -13.98
C PRO A 63 10.09 1.04 -14.02
N ASN A 64 9.34 0.33 -14.86
CA ASN A 64 7.89 0.43 -14.90
C ASN A 64 7.33 0.13 -13.50
N LEU A 65 7.11 1.15 -12.67
CA LEU A 65 6.56 1.03 -11.31
C LEU A 65 5.15 0.42 -11.29
N ARG A 66 4.54 0.16 -12.46
CA ARG A 66 3.24 -0.50 -12.58
C ARG A 66 3.19 -1.84 -11.83
N HIS A 67 4.30 -2.59 -11.76
CA HIS A 67 4.36 -3.83 -10.99
C HIS A 67 4.27 -3.62 -9.46
N LEU A 68 4.76 -2.48 -8.94
CA LEU A 68 4.63 -2.13 -7.52
C LEU A 68 3.17 -1.81 -7.15
N TRP A 69 2.37 -1.40 -8.14
CA TRP A 69 0.94 -1.16 -7.99
C TRP A 69 0.08 -2.37 -8.33
N ALA A 70 0.65 -3.43 -8.92
CA ALA A 70 -0.10 -4.65 -9.23
C ALA A 70 -0.65 -5.35 -7.97
N LYS A 71 0.02 -5.18 -6.81
CA LYS A 71 -0.52 -5.60 -5.51
C LYS A 71 -1.84 -4.89 -5.16
N TYR A 72 -2.04 -3.66 -5.65
CA TYR A 72 -3.22 -2.83 -5.39
C TYR A 72 -4.30 -2.95 -6.48
N ASP A 73 -4.06 -3.71 -7.54
CA ASP A 73 -5.10 -4.14 -8.48
C ASP A 73 -5.83 -5.38 -7.93
N VAL A 74 -6.17 -5.38 -6.63
CA VAL A 74 -6.91 -6.50 -6.01
C VAL A 74 -8.38 -6.40 -6.43
N PRO A 75 -8.95 -7.41 -7.12
CA PRO A 75 -10.38 -7.52 -7.30
C PRO A 75 -10.98 -8.12 -6.02
N TYR A 76 -10.84 -7.45 -4.87
CA TYR A 76 -11.56 -7.87 -3.68
C TYR A 76 -12.92 -7.20 -3.67
N ILE A 77 -13.82 -7.75 -4.49
CA ILE A 77 -15.25 -7.42 -4.48
C ILE A 77 -15.93 -8.52 -3.68
N ILE A 78 -16.63 -8.15 -2.61
CA ILE A 78 -17.63 -9.03 -1.99
C ILE A 78 -18.65 -9.37 -3.10
N GLY A 79 -18.68 -10.65 -3.49
CA GLY A 79 -19.55 -11.15 -4.54
C GLY A 79 -18.85 -11.26 -5.90
N GLU A 80 -17.95 -12.24 -6.05
CA GLU A 80 -18.03 -13.07 -7.26
C GLU A 80 -19.48 -13.54 -7.38
N ASP A 81 -20.08 -13.39 -8.56
CA ASP A 81 -21.50 -13.63 -8.90
C ASP A 81 -22.50 -12.50 -8.59
N VAL A 82 -22.43 -11.36 -9.30
CA VAL A 82 -23.67 -10.61 -9.61
C VAL A 82 -23.63 -10.00 -11.01
N ALA A 83 -23.49 -10.87 -12.01
CA ALA A 83 -24.01 -10.59 -13.34
C ALA A 83 -24.95 -11.72 -13.74
N ASP A 84 -25.93 -12.05 -12.88
CA ASP A 84 -27.15 -12.68 -13.37
C ASP A 84 -27.92 -11.60 -14.13
N PRO A 85 -28.04 -11.68 -15.47
CA PRO A 85 -28.75 -10.71 -16.29
C PRO A 85 -30.27 -10.84 -16.16
N ASN A 86 -30.74 -11.50 -15.10
CA ASN A 86 -32.15 -11.57 -14.74
C ASN A 86 -32.52 -10.27 -14.02
N HIS A 87 -32.51 -9.15 -14.74
CA HIS A 87 -33.22 -7.96 -14.29
C HIS A 87 -34.66 -8.38 -14.00
N THR A 88 -35.04 -8.34 -12.74
CA THR A 88 -36.42 -8.65 -12.37
C THR A 88 -37.35 -7.70 -13.13
N LEU A 89 -38.54 -8.18 -13.51
CA LEU A 89 -39.52 -7.33 -14.22
C LEU A 89 -39.78 -6.01 -13.46
N CYS A 90 -39.68 -6.04 -12.13
CA CYS A 90 -39.75 -4.85 -11.28
C CYS A 90 -38.64 -3.83 -11.58
N GLU A 91 -37.38 -4.26 -11.66
CA GLU A 91 -36.24 -3.39 -11.99
C GLU A 91 -36.42 -2.74 -13.36
N LEU A 92 -36.84 -3.51 -14.37
CA LEU A 92 -37.12 -2.97 -15.70
C LEU A 92 -38.26 -1.94 -15.69
N VAL A 93 -39.35 -2.21 -14.97
CA VAL A 93 -40.48 -1.28 -14.84
C VAL A 93 -40.06 0.03 -14.15
N LEU A 94 -39.22 -0.05 -13.11
CA LEU A 94 -38.70 1.15 -12.42
C LEU A 94 -37.77 1.97 -13.31
N ILE A 95 -36.90 1.31 -14.08
CA ILE A 95 -36.02 1.99 -15.04
C ILE A 95 -36.86 2.66 -16.13
N LEU A 96 -37.85 1.97 -16.70
CA LEU A 96 -38.74 2.53 -17.70
C LEU A 96 -39.55 3.72 -17.16
N CYS A 97 -40.06 3.63 -15.94
CA CYS A 97 -40.78 4.71 -15.28
C CYS A 97 -39.88 5.95 -15.07
N SER A 98 -38.64 5.74 -14.64
CA SER A 98 -37.63 6.81 -14.52
C SER A 98 -37.37 7.47 -15.88
N TRP A 99 -37.20 6.69 -16.95
CA TRP A 99 -37.05 7.23 -18.31
C TRP A 99 -38.29 8.00 -18.78
N CYS A 100 -39.50 7.51 -18.52
CA CYS A 100 -40.74 8.24 -18.82
C CYS A 100 -40.81 9.59 -18.09
N LEU A 101 -40.43 9.65 -16.81
CA LEU A 101 -40.33 10.90 -16.06
C LEU A 101 -39.30 11.86 -16.68
N VAL A 102 -38.13 11.35 -17.07
CA VAL A 102 -37.09 12.18 -17.70
C VAL A 102 -37.59 12.83 -18.99
N VAL A 103 -38.34 12.10 -19.82
CA VAL A 103 -38.95 12.62 -21.05
C VAL A 103 -40.07 13.61 -20.75
N LEU A 104 -40.93 13.30 -19.78
CA LEU A 104 -42.06 14.15 -19.40
C LEU A 104 -41.61 15.51 -18.86
N PHE A 105 -40.54 15.54 -18.07
CA PHE A 105 -40.01 16.75 -17.44
C PHE A 105 -38.87 17.41 -18.25
N PHE A 106 -38.68 17.03 -19.51
CA PHE A 106 -37.76 17.72 -20.40
C PHE A 106 -38.22 19.16 -20.63
N PRO A 107 -37.35 20.20 -20.50
CA PRO A 107 -35.87 20.17 -20.43
C PRO A 107 -35.26 20.17 -19.02
N PHE A 108 -36.06 20.32 -17.96
CA PHE A 108 -35.55 20.46 -16.58
C PHE A 108 -34.78 19.24 -16.08
N SER A 109 -35.11 18.05 -16.57
CA SER A 109 -34.46 16.78 -16.20
C SER A 109 -32.96 16.75 -16.55
N ILE A 110 -32.51 17.43 -17.61
CA ILE A 110 -31.10 17.46 -18.03
C ILE A 110 -30.17 18.00 -16.93
N ALA A 111 -30.62 19.04 -16.21
CA ALA A 111 -29.82 19.65 -15.14
C ALA A 111 -29.60 18.70 -13.94
N ILE A 112 -30.51 17.74 -13.75
CA ILE A 112 -30.43 16.76 -12.65
C ILE A 112 -29.57 15.56 -13.04
N ILE A 113 -29.68 15.11 -14.30
CA ILE A 113 -28.98 13.92 -14.82
C ILE A 113 -27.49 14.19 -15.05
N LEU A 114 -27.14 15.38 -15.54
CA LEU A 114 -25.77 15.75 -15.82
C LEU A 114 -25.05 16.14 -14.53
N LYS A 115 -24.17 15.26 -14.07
CA LYS A 115 -23.25 15.53 -12.95
C LYS A 115 -21.83 15.56 -13.48
N ILE A 116 -21.10 16.60 -13.10
CA ILE A 116 -19.69 16.76 -13.47
C ILE A 116 -18.85 16.26 -12.29
N VAL A 117 -18.04 15.24 -12.56
CA VAL A 117 -17.10 14.64 -11.61
C VAL A 117 -15.73 15.29 -11.82
N GLN A 118 -15.10 15.72 -10.72
CA GLN A 118 -13.78 16.35 -10.77
C GLN A 118 -12.68 15.34 -11.06
N GLU A 119 -11.53 15.78 -11.59
CA GLU A 119 -10.39 14.90 -11.94
C GLU A 119 -9.88 14.05 -10.76
N TYR A 120 -9.95 14.61 -9.55
CA TYR A 120 -9.49 13.98 -8.32
C TYR A 120 -10.57 13.14 -7.63
N GLU A 121 -11.79 13.16 -8.14
CA GLU A 121 -12.92 12.39 -7.60
C GLU A 121 -13.23 11.21 -8.51
N ARG A 122 -13.75 10.15 -7.91
CA ARG A 122 -14.34 9.03 -8.65
C ARG A 122 -15.78 8.82 -8.22
N ALA A 123 -16.63 8.54 -9.20
CA ALA A 123 -18.05 8.31 -8.99
C ALA A 123 -18.35 6.81 -8.91
N VAL A 124 -18.85 6.38 -7.75
CA VAL A 124 -19.43 5.04 -7.56
C VAL A 124 -20.94 5.17 -7.68
N ILE A 125 -21.52 4.44 -8.63
CA ILE A 125 -22.95 4.52 -8.96
C ILE A 125 -23.63 3.23 -8.55
N PHE A 126 -24.58 3.33 -7.64
CA PHE A 126 -25.46 2.25 -7.24
C PHE A 126 -26.81 2.42 -7.93
N ARG A 127 -27.25 1.41 -8.66
CA ARG A 127 -28.57 1.37 -9.28
C ARG A 127 -29.43 0.39 -8.50
N LEU A 128 -30.49 0.87 -7.86
CA LEU A 128 -31.36 0.04 -7.02
C LEU A 128 -30.57 -0.80 -5.98
N GLY A 129 -29.50 -0.23 -5.43
CA GLY A 129 -28.63 -0.92 -4.47
C GLY A 129 -27.61 -1.90 -5.06
N ARG A 130 -27.60 -2.11 -6.39
CA ARG A 130 -26.59 -2.92 -7.09
C ARG A 130 -25.51 -2.03 -7.70
N LEU A 131 -24.26 -2.50 -7.68
CA LEU A 131 -23.17 -1.84 -8.38
C LEU A 131 -23.36 -1.99 -9.90
N THR A 132 -23.58 -0.87 -10.60
CA THR A 132 -23.84 -0.88 -12.05
C THR A 132 -22.61 -1.27 -12.88
N THR A 133 -21.41 -1.00 -12.35
CA THR A 133 -20.15 -1.27 -13.04
C THR A 133 -19.12 -1.71 -12.02
N SER A 134 -18.35 -2.76 -12.36
CA SER A 134 -17.29 -3.31 -11.51
C SER A 134 -16.22 -2.26 -11.16
N SER A 135 -16.02 -1.27 -12.03
CA SER A 135 -15.09 -0.16 -11.82
C SER A 135 -15.83 1.18 -11.67
N ALA A 136 -15.34 2.03 -10.78
CA ALA A 136 -15.85 3.38 -10.59
C ALA A 136 -15.64 4.22 -11.86
N ARG A 137 -16.61 5.08 -12.16
CA ARG A 137 -16.50 5.95 -13.34
C ARG A 137 -15.38 6.96 -13.15
N GLY A 138 -14.61 7.12 -14.22
CA GLY A 138 -13.56 8.13 -14.32
C GLY A 138 -14.12 9.56 -14.31
N PRO A 139 -13.22 10.55 -14.27
CA PRO A 139 -13.59 11.96 -14.20
C PRO A 139 -14.30 12.44 -15.47
N GLY A 140 -15.05 13.53 -15.35
CA GLY A 140 -15.80 14.13 -16.45
C GLY A 140 -17.32 14.05 -16.27
N MET A 141 -18.05 14.06 -17.39
CA MET A 141 -19.50 14.06 -17.38
C MET A 141 -20.04 12.66 -17.10
N CYS A 142 -20.78 12.53 -16.01
CA CYS A 142 -21.48 11.31 -15.66
C CYS A 142 -22.99 11.54 -15.76
N PHE A 143 -23.67 10.60 -16.42
CA PHE A 143 -25.12 10.54 -16.48
C PHE A 143 -25.64 9.65 -15.36
N THR A 144 -26.56 10.19 -14.56
CA THR A 144 -27.18 9.50 -13.43
C THR A 144 -28.69 9.59 -13.56
N LEU A 145 -29.38 8.45 -13.48
CA LEU A 145 -30.85 8.43 -13.58
C LEU A 145 -31.49 8.94 -12.28
N PRO A 146 -32.41 9.91 -12.34
CA PRO A 146 -33.12 10.37 -11.15
C PRO A 146 -33.95 9.23 -10.57
N CYS A 147 -34.04 9.20 -9.24
CA CYS A 147 -34.80 8.23 -8.41
C CYS A 147 -34.26 6.80 -8.35
N VAL A 148 -33.44 6.36 -9.32
CA VAL A 148 -32.97 4.96 -9.40
C VAL A 148 -31.48 4.83 -9.05
N ASP A 149 -30.68 5.80 -9.48
CA ASP A 149 -29.24 5.79 -9.28
C ASP A 149 -28.85 6.65 -8.06
N THR A 150 -28.00 6.11 -7.18
CA THR A 150 -27.34 6.82 -6.08
C THR A 150 -25.87 7.00 -6.42
N LEU A 151 -25.39 8.24 -6.33
CA LEU A 151 -24.03 8.64 -6.66
C LEU A 151 -23.24 8.88 -5.37
N HIS A 152 -22.13 8.16 -5.19
CA HIS A 152 -21.13 8.47 -4.17
C HIS A 152 -19.86 8.98 -4.84
N LEU A 153 -19.46 10.20 -4.48
CA LEU A 153 -18.22 10.82 -4.93
C LEU A 153 -17.15 10.60 -3.87
N ILE A 154 -16.01 10.06 -4.28
CA ILE A 154 -14.90 9.76 -3.38
C ILE A 154 -13.65 10.46 -3.88
N ASP A 155 -13.00 11.18 -2.97
CA ASP A 155 -11.72 11.82 -3.24
C ASP A 155 -10.59 10.79 -3.21
N MET A 156 -9.78 10.78 -4.26
CA MET A 156 -8.62 9.89 -4.43
C MET A 156 -7.32 10.51 -3.94
N ARG A 157 -7.35 11.75 -3.46
CA ARG A 157 -6.18 12.46 -2.93
C ARG A 157 -5.71 11.88 -1.61
N THR A 158 -4.43 12.14 -1.31
CA THR A 158 -3.88 11.88 0.02
C THR A 158 -4.53 12.82 1.03
N VAL A 159 -5.15 12.21 2.04
CA VAL A 159 -5.70 12.90 3.20
C VAL A 159 -4.91 12.50 4.43
N SER A 160 -4.89 13.38 5.42
CA SER A 160 -4.23 13.14 6.70
C SER A 160 -5.22 13.24 7.84
N PHE A 161 -4.96 12.48 8.90
CA PHE A 161 -5.64 12.63 10.17
C PHE A 161 -4.68 12.42 11.32
N ASP A 162 -4.90 13.16 12.41
CA ASP A 162 -4.19 12.95 13.66
C ASP A 162 -4.79 11.76 14.42
N VAL A 163 -3.90 10.90 14.93
CA VAL A 163 -4.22 9.86 15.91
C VAL A 163 -4.12 10.50 17.30
N PRO A 164 -5.17 10.43 18.13
CA PRO A 164 -5.14 11.03 19.45
C PRO A 164 -4.05 10.38 20.33
N PRO A 165 -3.44 11.13 21.27
CA PRO A 165 -2.36 10.62 22.13
C PRO A 165 -2.77 9.33 22.86
N GLN A 166 -1.92 8.31 22.79
CA GLN A 166 -2.11 7.03 23.46
C GLN A 166 -1.11 6.87 24.61
N GLU A 167 -1.61 6.62 25.82
CA GLU A 167 -0.79 6.25 26.98
C GLU A 167 -0.55 4.74 26.99
N VAL A 168 0.72 4.34 26.85
CA VAL A 168 1.13 2.93 26.69
C VAL A 168 2.38 2.65 27.50
N LEU A 169 2.49 1.42 28.02
CA LEU A 169 3.71 0.91 28.62
C LEU A 169 4.61 0.33 27.53
N THR A 170 5.83 0.85 27.39
CA THR A 170 6.83 0.30 26.46
C THR A 170 7.37 -1.04 26.97
N ARG A 171 8.16 -1.73 26.13
CA ARG A 171 8.84 -2.97 26.51
C ARG A 171 9.73 -2.83 27.75
N ASP A 172 10.25 -1.63 28.00
CA ASP A 172 11.10 -1.30 29.15
C ASP A 172 10.29 -0.95 30.42
N SER A 173 8.98 -1.17 30.40
CA SER A 173 8.09 -0.81 31.51
C SER A 173 8.05 0.69 31.82
N VAL A 174 8.29 1.54 30.81
CA VAL A 174 8.14 3.00 30.93
C VAL A 174 6.81 3.42 30.32
N THR A 175 6.05 4.24 31.06
CA THR A 175 4.82 4.84 30.53
C THR A 175 5.16 6.00 29.61
N VAL A 176 4.64 5.98 28.39
CA VAL A 176 4.82 7.03 27.39
C VAL A 176 3.47 7.42 26.79
N ALA A 177 3.30 8.68 26.45
CA ALA A 177 2.16 9.18 25.69
C ALA A 177 2.63 9.62 24.31
N VAL A 178 2.16 8.95 23.26
CA VAL A 178 2.61 9.19 21.88
C VAL A 178 1.43 9.55 21.00
N ASP A 179 1.58 10.57 20.17
CA ASP A 179 0.66 10.90 19.08
C ASP A 179 1.34 10.74 17.71
N ALA A 180 0.52 10.57 16.67
CA ALA A 180 0.99 10.30 15.32
C ALA A 180 0.02 10.87 14.28
N VAL A 181 0.51 11.04 13.05
CA VAL A 181 -0.28 11.46 11.89
C VAL A 181 -0.19 10.37 10.84
N VAL A 182 -1.33 9.97 10.29
CA VAL A 182 -1.41 8.97 9.23
C VAL A 182 -1.81 9.65 7.93
N TYR A 183 -1.04 9.40 6.87
CA TYR A 183 -1.35 9.86 5.52
C TYR A 183 -1.78 8.66 4.69
N TYR A 184 -2.99 8.72 4.16
CA TYR A 184 -3.56 7.66 3.36
C TYR A 184 -4.29 8.24 2.15
N ARG A 185 -4.53 7.41 1.16
CA ARG A 185 -5.39 7.73 0.02
C ARG A 185 -6.27 6.53 -0.32
N VAL A 186 -7.45 6.79 -0.88
CA VAL A 186 -8.26 5.72 -1.45
C VAL A 186 -7.63 5.31 -2.77
N PHE A 187 -7.43 4.00 -2.98
CA PHE A 187 -6.97 3.47 -4.27
C PHE A 187 -8.11 2.80 -5.05
N ASN A 188 -9.06 2.18 -4.33
CA ASN A 188 -10.24 1.56 -4.93
C ASN A 188 -11.52 2.15 -4.30
N PRO A 189 -12.18 3.11 -4.97
CA PRO A 189 -13.37 3.76 -4.45
C PRO A 189 -14.58 2.82 -4.33
N THR A 190 -14.70 1.84 -5.24
CA THR A 190 -15.80 0.86 -5.20
C THR A 190 -15.71 0.01 -3.93
N VAL A 191 -14.52 -0.52 -3.65
CA VAL A 191 -14.23 -1.35 -2.47
C VAL A 191 -14.39 -0.53 -1.18
N SER A 192 -13.95 0.73 -1.18
CA SER A 192 -14.05 1.60 0.00
C SER A 192 -15.49 1.89 0.44
N VAL A 193 -16.47 1.90 -0.49
CA VAL A 193 -17.89 2.09 -0.13
C VAL A 193 -18.58 0.77 0.13
N ALA A 194 -18.18 -0.29 -0.57
CA ALA A 194 -18.83 -1.59 -0.43
C ALA A 194 -18.44 -2.33 0.85
N ASN A 195 -17.16 -2.26 1.25
CA ASN A 195 -16.63 -3.13 2.31
C ASN A 195 -16.71 -2.52 3.71
N VAL A 196 -16.80 -1.19 3.83
CA VAL A 196 -16.85 -0.49 5.12
C VAL A 196 -17.83 0.68 5.04
N GLU A 197 -18.71 0.77 6.03
CA GLU A 197 -19.68 1.87 6.14
C GLU A 197 -18.98 3.24 6.26
N HIS A 198 -18.00 3.35 7.18
CA HIS A 198 -17.21 4.56 7.42
C HIS A 198 -15.71 4.25 7.43
N ALA A 199 -15.14 4.12 6.22
CA ALA A 199 -13.73 3.74 6.05
C ALA A 199 -12.75 4.66 6.79
N GLN A 200 -13.03 5.96 6.87
CA GLN A 200 -12.20 6.93 7.58
C GLN A 200 -12.21 6.72 9.11
N GLU A 201 -13.36 6.42 9.70
CA GLU A 201 -13.50 6.21 11.14
C GLU A 201 -12.90 4.87 11.57
N SER A 202 -13.18 3.81 10.81
CA SER A 202 -12.58 2.49 11.04
C SER A 202 -11.05 2.54 10.96
N THR A 203 -10.50 3.27 9.98
CA THR A 203 -9.04 3.46 9.87
C THR A 203 -8.46 4.24 11.04
N ARG A 204 -9.18 5.22 11.61
CA ARG A 204 -8.76 5.93 12.83
C ARG A 204 -8.68 5.01 14.04
N LEU A 205 -9.70 4.19 14.26
CA LEU A 205 -9.74 3.24 15.38
C LEU A 205 -8.65 2.16 15.24
N LEU A 206 -8.44 1.69 14.01
CA LEU A 206 -7.37 0.77 13.71
C LEU A 206 -5.99 1.40 13.97
N ALA A 207 -5.78 2.65 13.53
CA ALA A 207 -4.54 3.38 13.78
C ALA A 207 -4.23 3.54 15.27
N GLN A 208 -5.22 3.83 16.10
CA GLN A 208 -5.04 3.90 17.56
C GLN A 208 -4.60 2.55 18.14
N THR A 209 -5.26 1.48 17.72
CA THR A 209 -4.95 0.12 18.20
C THR A 209 -3.58 -0.35 17.74
N SER A 210 -3.25 -0.13 16.47
CA SER A 210 -1.94 -0.46 15.90
C SER A 210 -0.81 0.36 16.53
N LEU A 211 -1.02 1.66 16.78
CA LEU A 211 -0.08 2.49 17.50
C LEU A 211 0.22 1.89 18.88
N ARG A 212 -0.82 1.56 19.65
CA ARG A 212 -0.67 0.94 20.98
C ARG A 212 0.11 -0.37 20.91
N ASN A 213 -0.21 -1.25 19.96
CA ASN A 213 0.44 -2.54 19.81
C ASN A 213 1.92 -2.40 19.43
N VAL A 214 2.24 -1.55 18.46
CA VAL A 214 3.63 -1.33 18.03
C VAL A 214 4.45 -0.73 19.17
N LEU A 215 3.94 0.30 19.85
CA LEU A 215 4.63 0.94 20.97
C LEU A 215 4.94 -0.02 22.13
N GLY A 216 4.02 -0.96 22.42
CA GLY A 216 4.21 -1.96 23.48
C GLY A 216 5.33 -2.97 23.19
N THR A 217 5.68 -3.19 21.91
CA THR A 217 6.75 -4.13 21.52
C THR A 217 8.13 -3.46 21.42
N ARG A 218 8.18 -2.12 21.46
CA ARG A 218 9.38 -1.31 21.21
C ARG A 218 9.97 -0.78 22.52
N LEU A 219 11.28 -0.56 22.48
CA LEU A 219 12.05 0.04 23.58
C LEU A 219 11.86 1.55 23.59
N LEU A 220 12.02 2.20 24.74
CA LEU A 220 11.94 3.67 24.83
C LEU A 220 13.03 4.34 24.00
N SER A 221 14.24 3.79 24.01
CA SER A 221 15.38 4.31 23.25
C SER A 221 15.13 4.31 21.75
N GLU A 222 14.45 3.28 21.22
CA GLU A 222 14.04 3.21 19.80
C GLU A 222 13.04 4.32 19.46
N LEU A 223 12.08 4.60 20.35
CA LEU A 223 11.09 5.66 20.14
C LEU A 223 11.69 7.07 20.14
N LEU A 224 12.79 7.28 20.87
CA LEU A 224 13.46 8.58 20.93
C LEU A 224 14.49 8.76 19.81
N SER A 225 15.28 7.71 19.52
CA SER A 225 16.41 7.78 18.59
C SER A 225 16.07 7.37 17.16
N ASP A 226 15.16 6.41 16.97
CA ASP A 226 14.81 5.84 15.65
C ASP A 226 13.29 5.81 15.42
N ARG A 227 12.70 7.01 15.39
CA ARG A 227 11.27 7.20 15.07
C ARG A 227 10.90 6.66 13.68
N GLY A 228 11.87 6.55 12.78
CA GLY A 228 11.67 6.07 11.41
C GLY A 228 11.28 4.60 11.36
N SER A 229 11.98 3.73 12.09
CA SER A 229 11.65 2.30 12.11
C SER A 229 10.27 2.02 12.72
N VAL A 230 9.90 2.74 13.78
CA VAL A 230 8.59 2.60 14.42
C VAL A 230 7.47 3.10 13.49
N SER A 231 7.69 4.23 12.82
CA SER A 231 6.77 4.76 11.80
C SER A 231 6.56 3.78 10.65
N ASN A 232 7.64 3.12 10.18
CA ASN A 232 7.57 2.13 9.12
C ASN A 232 6.84 0.85 9.56
N ALA A 233 7.12 0.35 10.76
CA ALA A 233 6.41 -0.81 11.30
C ALA A 233 4.91 -0.56 11.44
N MET A 234 4.53 0.65 11.90
CA MET A 234 3.12 1.05 11.98
C MET A 234 2.48 1.21 10.60
N ARG A 235 3.20 1.78 9.62
CA ARG A 235 2.75 1.89 8.23
C ARG A 235 2.45 0.52 7.64
N GLU A 236 3.32 -0.47 7.82
CA GLU A 236 3.15 -1.82 7.30
C GLU A 236 1.93 -2.52 7.92
N CYS A 237 1.80 -2.46 9.24
CA CYS A 237 0.67 -3.05 9.94
C CYS A 237 -0.67 -2.41 9.52
N LEU A 238 -0.71 -1.08 9.35
CA LEU A 238 -1.91 -0.40 8.90
C LEU A 238 -2.23 -0.70 7.45
N ASP A 239 -1.25 -0.64 6.55
CA ASP A 239 -1.44 -0.88 5.11
C ASP A 239 -2.01 -2.27 4.86
N GLU A 240 -1.45 -3.30 5.49
CA GLU A 240 -1.92 -4.69 5.35
C GLU A 240 -3.39 -4.86 5.77
N ALA A 241 -3.80 -4.24 6.86
CA ALA A 241 -5.18 -4.32 7.34
C ALA A 241 -6.15 -3.48 6.49
N THR A 242 -5.72 -2.30 6.02
CA THR A 242 -6.56 -1.37 5.24
C THR A 242 -6.67 -1.73 3.76
N ASP A 243 -5.82 -2.63 3.24
CA ASP A 243 -5.86 -3.09 1.85
C ASP A 243 -7.25 -3.64 1.47
N SER A 244 -7.88 -4.38 2.39
CA SER A 244 -9.24 -4.93 2.22
C SER A 244 -10.35 -3.87 2.13
N TRP A 245 -10.07 -2.65 2.56
CA TRP A 245 -11.00 -1.52 2.56
C TRP A 245 -10.77 -0.59 1.37
N GLY A 246 -9.86 -0.92 0.44
CA GLY A 246 -9.56 -0.05 -0.70
C GLY A 246 -8.75 1.21 -0.33
N ILE A 247 -8.15 1.22 0.85
CA ILE A 247 -7.33 2.32 1.38
C ILE A 247 -5.85 1.93 1.32
N LYS A 248 -5.03 2.85 0.80
CA LYS A 248 -3.57 2.73 0.76
C LYS A 248 -2.97 3.69 1.78
N VAL A 249 -2.17 3.18 2.72
CA VAL A 249 -1.41 4.01 3.66
C VAL A 249 -0.08 4.38 3.03
N GLU A 250 0.17 5.68 2.84
CA GLU A 250 1.39 6.16 2.19
C GLU A 250 2.53 6.30 3.19
N ARG A 251 2.25 6.91 4.35
CA ARG A 251 3.22 7.07 5.43
C ARG A 251 2.53 7.33 6.76
N VAL A 252 3.25 7.04 7.82
CA VAL A 252 2.89 7.37 9.20
C VAL A 252 4.03 8.21 9.76
N GLU A 253 3.70 9.25 10.51
CA GLU A 253 4.69 10.14 11.14
C GLU A 253 4.37 10.24 12.62
N ILE A 254 5.34 9.91 13.48
CA ILE A 254 5.23 10.13 14.92
C ILE A 254 5.42 11.62 15.20
N LYS A 255 4.47 12.24 15.91
CA LYS A 255 4.42 13.68 16.11
C LYS A 255 5.18 14.09 17.37
N ASP A 256 4.78 13.59 18.54
CA ASP A 256 5.39 13.86 19.84
C ASP A 256 5.42 12.60 20.71
N VAL A 257 6.45 12.49 21.56
CA VAL A 257 6.63 11.41 22.54
C VAL A 257 6.79 12.07 23.91
N ARG A 258 5.73 12.02 24.71
CA ARG A 258 5.69 12.62 26.04
C ARG A 258 6.01 11.57 27.09
N LEU A 259 6.93 11.94 27.96
CA LEU A 259 7.39 11.12 29.09
C LEU A 259 6.86 11.74 30.38
N PRO A 260 6.66 10.95 31.45
CA PRO A 260 6.34 11.47 32.77
C PRO A 260 7.39 12.49 33.21
N LYS A 261 6.93 13.64 33.74
CA LYS A 261 7.80 14.77 34.11
C LYS A 261 8.95 14.37 35.05
N MET A 262 8.73 13.38 35.91
CA MET A 262 9.77 12.87 36.80
C MET A 262 10.92 12.22 36.02
N LEU A 263 10.61 11.33 35.08
CA LEU A 263 11.60 10.62 34.27
C LEU A 263 12.33 11.57 33.31
N GLN A 264 11.63 12.54 32.73
CA GLN A 264 12.25 13.58 31.90
C GLN A 264 13.35 14.35 32.63
N ARG A 265 13.12 14.71 33.90
CA ARG A 265 14.12 15.42 34.72
C ARG A 265 15.34 14.55 35.02
N ILE A 266 15.12 13.27 35.31
CA ILE A 266 16.20 12.32 35.60
C ILE A 266 17.09 12.14 34.36
N MET A 267 16.47 11.89 33.19
CA MET A 267 17.20 11.73 31.93
C MET A 267 17.93 13.01 31.49
N ALA A 268 17.32 14.18 31.71
CA ALA A 268 17.96 15.46 31.40
C ALA A 268 19.19 15.70 32.30
N ALA A 269 19.08 15.42 33.60
CA ALA A 269 20.21 15.57 34.53
C ALA A 269 21.36 14.58 34.22
N GLU A 270 21.04 13.35 33.79
CA GLU A 270 22.05 12.37 33.34
C GLU A 270 22.76 12.83 32.07
N ALA A 271 22.03 13.39 31.10
CA ALA A 271 22.60 13.91 29.87
C ALA A 271 23.45 15.18 30.06
N GLU A 272 23.17 16.00 31.08
CA GLU A 272 23.99 17.17 31.43
C GLU A 272 25.28 16.79 32.19
N ALA A 273 25.31 15.63 32.84
CA ALA A 273 26.44 15.16 33.63
C ALA A 273 27.47 14.34 32.81
N ALA A 274 27.10 13.90 31.60
CA ALA A 274 27.93 13.12 30.69
C ALA A 274 28.67 14.00 29.66
#